data_AF-A0A837P186-F1
#
_entry.id   AF-A0A837P186-F1
#
_cell.length_a   1.000
_cell.length_b   1.000
_cell.length_c   1.000
_cell.angle_alpha   90.00
_cell.angle_beta   90.00
_cell.angle_gamma   90.00
#
_symmetry.space_group_name_H-M   'P 1'
#
loop_
_entity.id
_entity.type
_entity.pdbx_description
1 polymer ?
#
loop_
_entity_poly.entity_id
_entity_poly.type
_entity_poly.pdbx_seq_one_letter_code
_entity_poly.pdbx_strand_id
1 'polypeptide(L)'
;MRFPKRIFSTLATISLTTSFGLLSANASTKATTPMLGYRYDKQAANYQDLSSSDYYKDVWNNATASWKKAGFTWTKAATAKTTVSSYDGSSDMTLAGYNSVSYNKSTGEITSSKVRINRAVFEKYNYTKAERTNVAEHELGHALGIGHNNTDSVSVMNPANRYYTIQACDINGMKARYATTTTFDSVPNNPGEIITVTEYLHVQPKITNITTNYSSQSHSLILKGRAIGIEHLTLTYQGKKVRTVNVKSGQFKFAQQFKGYGDFKLMKGQQVLATIPSQQYATPKVKVTSAERTTKGIYYTLIGSRDATINIAQNGQVIKTIKNASATTKVFIPNAKIKNSTRGLTVTQRVTNKKTSQAVQLPPLKVNIKQVTNF
;
A
#
# COMPACT_ATOMS: atom_id res chain seq x y z
N MET A 1 -35.32 68.39 -6.84
CA MET A 1 -34.48 68.20 -5.62
C MET A 1 -34.38 66.70 -5.37
N ARG A 2 -33.17 66.20 -5.05
CA ARG A 2 -32.75 64.79 -4.79
C ARG A 2 -32.51 63.87 -6.01
N PHE A 3 -31.21 63.65 -6.26
CA PHE A 3 -30.62 62.52 -7.00
C PHE A 3 -30.97 61.17 -6.36
N PRO A 4 -31.06 60.08 -7.15
CA PRO A 4 -30.78 58.73 -6.66
C PRO A 4 -29.35 58.30 -7.03
N LYS A 5 -28.71 57.73 -6.01
CA LYS A 5 -27.31 57.31 -5.93
C LYS A 5 -27.00 56.13 -6.86
N ARG A 6 -25.83 56.19 -7.48
CA ARG A 6 -25.11 55.06 -8.06
C ARG A 6 -24.82 54.04 -6.94
N ILE A 7 -25.26 52.80 -7.12
CA ILE A 7 -24.79 51.66 -6.32
C ILE A 7 -23.70 50.97 -7.13
N PHE A 8 -22.46 51.07 -6.64
CA PHE A 8 -21.34 50.27 -7.11
C PHE A 8 -21.56 48.82 -6.67
N SER A 9 -21.69 47.91 -7.63
CA SER A 9 -21.67 46.47 -7.39
C SER A 9 -20.23 46.01 -7.20
N THR A 10 -19.82 45.79 -5.96
CA THR A 10 -18.56 45.13 -5.62
C THR A 10 -18.65 43.66 -5.99
N LEU A 11 -17.93 43.23 -7.04
CA LEU A 11 -17.71 41.81 -7.31
C LEU A 11 -16.87 41.22 -6.18
N ALA A 12 -17.49 40.43 -5.30
CA ALA A 12 -16.77 39.55 -4.39
C ALA A 12 -16.36 38.29 -5.16
N THR A 13 -15.08 38.21 -5.52
CA THR A 13 -14.47 37.03 -6.12
C THR A 13 -14.40 35.92 -5.06
N ILE A 14 -15.33 34.97 -5.10
CA ILE A 14 -15.24 33.72 -4.34
C ILE A 14 -14.18 32.86 -5.02
N SER A 15 -12.96 32.88 -4.50
CA SER A 15 -11.92 31.91 -4.84
C SER A 15 -12.36 30.53 -4.36
N LEU A 16 -12.84 29.72 -5.30
CA LEU A 16 -13.14 28.30 -5.10
C LEU A 16 -11.80 27.54 -5.00
N THR A 17 -11.27 27.42 -3.79
CA THR A 17 -10.17 26.51 -3.49
C THR A 17 -10.66 25.07 -3.65
N THR A 18 -10.29 24.43 -4.75
CA THR A 18 -10.49 23.01 -4.98
C THR A 18 -9.58 22.21 -4.04
N SER A 19 -10.07 21.96 -2.83
CA SER A 19 -9.53 20.94 -1.94
C SER A 19 -9.73 19.57 -2.60
N PHE A 20 -8.63 18.95 -3.04
CA PHE A 20 -8.61 17.53 -3.40
C PHE A 20 -8.83 16.67 -2.15
N GLY A 21 -10.08 16.60 -1.71
CA GLY A 21 -10.57 15.60 -0.77
C GLY A 21 -11.46 14.62 -1.53
N LEU A 22 -10.86 13.60 -2.14
CA LEU A 22 -11.61 12.39 -2.50
C LEU A 22 -11.27 11.33 -1.46
N LEU A 23 -12.05 11.42 -0.39
CA LEU A 23 -12.42 10.32 0.48
C LEU A 23 -12.90 9.16 -0.42
N SER A 24 -12.23 8.02 -0.37
CA SER A 24 -12.86 6.76 -0.77
C SER A 24 -13.81 6.36 0.35
N ALA A 25 -15.04 6.89 0.30
CA ALA A 25 -16.17 6.39 1.04
C ALA A 25 -16.56 5.03 0.44
N ASN A 26 -16.19 3.96 1.14
CA ASN A 26 -16.91 2.69 1.27
C ASN A 26 -16.11 1.80 2.22
N ALA A 27 -16.32 1.98 3.52
CA ALA A 27 -15.87 1.02 4.52
C ALA A 27 -17.04 0.79 5.48
N SER A 28 -17.90 -0.16 5.11
CA SER A 28 -19.01 -0.60 5.95
C SER A 28 -18.67 -1.96 6.51
N THR A 29 -18.47 -2.06 7.82
CA THR A 29 -18.61 -3.35 8.50
C THR A 29 -19.76 -3.31 9.50
N LYS A 30 -20.89 -3.86 9.05
CA LYS A 30 -22.06 -4.23 9.86
C LYS A 30 -21.95 -5.63 10.49
N ALA A 31 -20.96 -6.44 10.11
CA ALA A 31 -20.82 -7.80 10.62
C ALA A 31 -20.32 -7.79 12.06
N THR A 32 -21.08 -8.42 12.96
CA THR A 32 -20.71 -8.63 14.36
C THR A 32 -19.37 -9.35 14.44
N THR A 33 -18.45 -8.84 15.26
CA THR A 33 -17.14 -9.46 15.46
C THR A 33 -17.31 -10.87 16.06
N PRO A 34 -16.66 -11.91 15.50
CA PRO A 34 -16.86 -13.30 15.95
C PRO A 34 -16.54 -13.51 17.43
N MET A 35 -17.30 -14.41 18.07
CA MET A 35 -17.02 -14.87 19.44
C MET A 35 -15.98 -15.98 19.42
N LEU A 36 -15.05 -15.96 20.38
CA LEU A 36 -14.15 -17.08 20.63
C LEU A 36 -14.75 -18.04 21.67
N GLY A 37 -14.22 -19.26 21.75
CA GLY A 37 -14.71 -20.32 22.62
C GLY A 37 -14.41 -20.13 24.12
N TYR A 38 -13.88 -18.98 24.52
CA TYR A 38 -13.45 -18.69 25.87
C TYR A 38 -13.89 -17.30 26.33
N ARG A 39 -14.11 -17.11 27.64
CA ARG A 39 -14.44 -15.82 28.26
C ARG A 39 -14.15 -15.81 29.75
N TYR A 40 -14.25 -14.63 30.37
CA TYR A 40 -14.38 -14.50 31.83
C TYR A 40 -15.81 -14.79 32.29
N ASP A 41 -15.98 -14.99 33.60
CA ASP A 41 -17.27 -15.22 34.25
C ASP A 41 -18.25 -14.07 34.00
N LYS A 42 -17.75 -12.84 34.11
CA LYS A 42 -18.51 -11.60 33.95
C LYS A 42 -17.93 -10.77 32.80
N GLN A 43 -18.69 -9.75 32.41
CA GLN A 43 -18.24 -8.68 31.51
C GLN A 43 -17.24 -7.72 32.21
N ALA A 44 -16.36 -8.29 33.04
CA ALA A 44 -15.33 -7.62 33.80
C ALA A 44 -14.20 -8.61 34.13
N ALA A 45 -12.97 -8.11 34.24
CA ALA A 45 -11.82 -8.91 34.66
C ALA A 45 -10.73 -8.02 35.27
N ASN A 46 -9.88 -8.62 36.11
CA ASN A 46 -8.70 -7.97 36.63
C ASN A 46 -7.52 -8.12 35.67
N TYR A 47 -6.65 -7.12 35.60
CA TYR A 47 -5.39 -7.20 34.87
C TYR A 47 -4.21 -6.68 35.71
N GLN A 48 -3.04 -7.27 35.49
CA GLN A 48 -1.77 -6.82 36.03
C GLN A 48 -0.97 -6.14 34.91
N ASP A 49 -0.54 -4.90 35.14
CA ASP A 49 0.29 -4.14 34.21
C ASP A 49 1.76 -4.33 34.57
N LEU A 50 2.48 -5.06 33.71
CA LEU A 50 3.90 -5.34 33.87
C LEU A 50 4.78 -4.32 33.11
N SER A 51 4.22 -3.21 32.66
CA SER A 51 4.98 -2.18 31.95
C SER A 51 5.86 -1.39 32.91
N SER A 52 7.15 -1.33 32.63
CA SER A 52 8.09 -0.45 33.36
C SER A 52 7.99 1.02 32.94
N SER A 53 7.62 1.27 31.68
CA SER A 53 7.51 2.62 31.09
C SER A 53 6.15 3.26 31.37
N ASP A 54 6.15 4.47 31.90
CA ASP A 54 4.93 5.27 32.13
C ASP A 54 4.17 5.56 30.84
N TYR A 55 4.88 5.68 29.72
CA TYR A 55 4.25 5.82 28.41
C TYR A 55 3.34 4.63 28.09
N TYR A 56 3.80 3.40 28.33
CA TYR A 56 3.02 2.19 28.05
C TYR A 56 1.96 1.91 29.12
N LYS A 57 2.19 2.30 30.39
CA LYS A 57 1.12 2.33 31.39
C LYS A 57 -0.05 3.20 30.92
N ASP A 58 0.24 4.38 30.35
CA ASP A 58 -0.80 5.25 29.80
C ASP A 58 -1.50 4.66 28.57
N VAL A 59 -0.76 4.00 27.67
CA VAL A 59 -1.36 3.27 26.52
C VAL A 59 -2.37 2.23 27.01
N TRP A 60 -2.02 1.43 28.03
CA TRP A 60 -2.92 0.44 28.61
C TRP A 60 -4.11 1.07 29.34
N ASN A 61 -3.89 2.14 30.11
CA ASN A 61 -4.98 2.87 30.77
C ASN A 61 -6.00 3.41 29.76
N ASN A 62 -5.54 3.94 28.62
CA ASN A 62 -6.43 4.40 27.56
C ASN A 62 -7.22 3.23 26.94
N ALA A 63 -6.55 2.12 26.64
CA ALA A 63 -7.20 0.95 26.04
C ALA A 63 -8.24 0.31 26.98
N THR A 64 -7.94 0.19 28.26
CA THR A 64 -8.89 -0.33 29.26
C THR A 64 -10.05 0.64 29.49
N ALA A 65 -9.81 1.94 29.48
CA ALA A 65 -10.87 2.95 29.55
C ALA A 65 -11.79 2.91 28.31
N SER A 66 -11.26 2.66 27.12
CA SER A 66 -12.07 2.46 25.90
C SER A 66 -12.99 1.24 26.04
N TRP A 67 -12.46 0.10 26.48
CA TRP A 67 -13.26 -1.10 26.73
C TRP A 67 -14.32 -0.88 27.81
N LYS A 68 -14.00 -0.12 28.87
CA LYS A 68 -14.97 0.25 29.91
C LYS A 68 -16.14 1.04 29.33
N LYS A 69 -15.87 2.02 28.45
CA LYS A 69 -16.92 2.77 27.73
C LYS A 69 -17.75 1.88 26.81
N ALA A 70 -17.11 0.88 26.21
CA ALA A 70 -17.77 -0.14 25.37
C ALA A 70 -18.58 -1.17 26.17
N GLY A 71 -18.43 -1.20 27.50
CA GLY A 71 -19.19 -2.03 28.42
C GLY A 71 -18.39 -3.12 29.13
N PHE A 72 -17.13 -3.38 28.77
CA PHE A 72 -16.29 -4.38 29.43
C PHE A 72 -15.33 -3.73 30.45
N THR A 73 -15.41 -4.14 31.72
CA THR A 73 -14.60 -3.49 32.77
C THR A 73 -13.29 -4.22 33.05
N TRP A 74 -12.17 -3.60 32.68
CA TRP A 74 -10.84 -4.02 33.13
C TRP A 74 -10.46 -3.28 34.41
N THR A 75 -10.14 -4.02 35.47
CA THR A 75 -9.71 -3.44 36.76
C THR A 75 -8.24 -3.77 37.02
N LYS A 76 -7.42 -2.75 37.24
CA LYS A 76 -6.00 -2.94 37.55
C LYS A 76 -5.85 -3.59 38.92
N ALA A 77 -5.03 -4.63 39.03
CA ALA A 77 -4.70 -5.32 40.26
C ALA A 77 -3.19 -5.57 40.37
N ALA A 78 -2.70 -5.79 41.59
CA ALA A 78 -1.29 -6.12 41.84
C ALA A 78 -0.90 -7.47 41.21
N THR A 79 -1.83 -8.43 41.23
CA THR A 79 -1.71 -9.75 40.61
C THR A 79 -3.04 -10.10 39.94
N ALA A 80 -2.99 -10.66 38.73
CA ALA A 80 -4.17 -11.11 38.00
C ALA A 80 -3.80 -12.22 37.00
N LYS A 81 -4.79 -13.03 36.59
CA LYS A 81 -4.60 -14.01 35.52
C LYS A 81 -4.31 -13.39 34.15
N THR A 82 -4.71 -12.13 33.97
CA THR A 82 -4.46 -11.35 32.76
C THR A 82 -3.31 -10.40 32.99
N THR A 83 -2.28 -10.48 32.15
CA THR A 83 -1.12 -9.59 32.20
C THR A 83 -1.04 -8.76 30.92
N VAL A 84 -0.73 -7.47 31.06
CA VAL A 84 -0.49 -6.56 29.94
C VAL A 84 0.94 -6.03 30.00
N SER A 85 1.64 -5.98 28.87
CA SER A 85 3.00 -5.44 28.81
C SER A 85 3.41 -5.05 27.39
N SER A 86 4.54 -4.38 27.26
CA SER A 86 5.17 -4.17 25.96
C SER A 86 6.49 -4.95 25.86
N TYR A 87 6.98 -5.19 24.65
CA TYR A 87 8.21 -5.94 24.42
C TYR A 87 9.05 -5.40 23.27
N ASP A 88 10.36 -5.60 23.34
CA ASP A 88 11.23 -5.39 22.19
C ASP A 88 11.09 -6.57 21.22
N GLY A 89 10.37 -6.36 20.13
CA GLY A 89 10.23 -7.36 19.07
C GLY A 89 11.12 -7.07 17.87
N SER A 90 12.29 -6.46 18.02
CA SER A 90 13.22 -6.12 16.92
C SER A 90 13.57 -7.29 15.98
N SER A 91 13.45 -8.54 16.44
CA SER A 91 13.62 -9.75 15.64
C SER A 91 12.45 -10.10 14.71
N ASP A 92 11.25 -9.56 14.96
CA ASP A 92 10.06 -9.75 14.12
C ASP A 92 9.31 -8.42 13.96
N MET A 93 9.50 -7.80 12.79
CA MET A 93 8.88 -6.53 12.41
C MET A 93 7.52 -6.70 11.73
N THR A 94 6.96 -7.90 11.73
CA THR A 94 5.68 -8.19 11.09
C THR A 94 4.51 -8.21 12.07
N LEU A 95 4.78 -8.24 13.38
CA LEU A 95 3.79 -8.33 14.46
C LEU A 95 3.72 -7.06 15.30
N ALA A 96 2.56 -6.40 15.33
CA ALA A 96 2.32 -5.22 16.14
C ALA A 96 1.97 -5.57 17.60
N GLY A 97 1.37 -6.73 17.81
CA GLY A 97 1.00 -7.25 19.11
C GLY A 97 0.63 -8.72 19.02
N TYR A 98 0.44 -9.32 20.19
CA TYR A 98 -0.13 -10.64 20.30
C TYR A 98 -0.81 -10.83 21.66
N ASN A 99 -1.71 -11.80 21.67
CA ASN A 99 -2.46 -12.27 22.81
C ASN A 99 -2.21 -13.78 22.94
N SER A 100 -2.06 -14.28 24.16
CA SER A 100 -1.99 -15.72 24.43
C SER A 100 -2.93 -16.05 25.59
N VAL A 101 -3.98 -16.81 25.33
CA VAL A 101 -5.04 -17.16 26.30
C VAL A 101 -5.01 -18.64 26.56
N SER A 102 -4.87 -19.01 27.83
CA SER A 102 -5.13 -20.36 28.31
C SER A 102 -6.53 -20.44 28.89
N TYR A 103 -7.28 -21.48 28.54
CA TYR A 103 -8.63 -21.69 29.03
C TYR A 103 -8.94 -23.18 29.20
N ASN A 104 -9.90 -23.49 30.07
CA ASN A 104 -10.42 -24.85 30.20
C ASN A 104 -11.30 -25.18 29.00
N LYS A 105 -10.91 -26.18 28.21
CA LYS A 105 -11.59 -26.56 26.96
C LYS A 105 -13.05 -26.97 27.16
N SER A 106 -13.35 -27.62 28.28
CA SER A 106 -14.69 -28.12 28.58
C SER A 106 -15.64 -27.02 29.05
N THR A 107 -15.12 -25.95 29.65
CA THR A 107 -15.94 -24.87 30.22
C THR A 107 -15.87 -23.55 29.47
N GLY A 108 -14.78 -23.28 28.76
CA GLY A 108 -14.49 -21.98 28.17
C GLY A 108 -13.92 -20.96 29.18
N GLU A 109 -13.64 -21.36 30.42
CA GLU A 109 -13.13 -20.44 31.44
C GLU A 109 -11.66 -20.08 31.17
N ILE A 110 -11.38 -18.79 31.01
CA ILE A 110 -10.01 -18.28 30.91
C ILE A 110 -9.27 -18.51 32.23
N THR A 111 -8.14 -19.23 32.18
CA THR A 111 -7.27 -19.48 33.33
C THR A 111 -6.04 -18.57 33.34
N SER A 112 -5.56 -18.14 32.16
CA SER A 112 -4.54 -17.10 32.04
C SER A 112 -4.62 -16.35 30.72
N SER A 113 -4.16 -15.10 30.70
CA SER A 113 -4.04 -14.31 29.47
C SER A 113 -2.80 -13.43 29.51
N LYS A 114 -2.00 -13.48 28.44
CA LYS A 114 -0.79 -12.67 28.26
C LYS A 114 -0.97 -11.79 27.03
N VAL A 115 -1.10 -10.49 27.25
CA VAL A 115 -1.40 -9.48 26.25
C VAL A 115 -0.17 -8.59 26.05
N ARG A 116 0.35 -8.51 24.83
CA ARG A 116 1.62 -7.82 24.55
C ARG A 116 1.61 -7.01 23.28
N ILE A 117 2.26 -5.85 23.34
CA ILE A 117 2.42 -4.94 22.20
C ILE A 117 3.90 -4.68 21.87
N ASN A 118 4.24 -4.58 20.60
CA ASN A 118 5.62 -4.57 20.10
C ASN A 118 6.19 -3.15 19.98
N ARG A 119 7.08 -2.79 20.91
CA ARG A 119 7.72 -1.46 20.99
C ARG A 119 8.52 -1.13 19.73
N ALA A 120 9.27 -2.12 19.25
CA ALA A 120 10.20 -1.93 18.13
C ALA A 120 9.45 -1.68 16.81
N VAL A 121 8.31 -2.36 16.58
CA VAL A 121 7.43 -2.09 15.44
C VAL A 121 6.89 -0.66 15.48
N PHE A 122 6.46 -0.20 16.66
CA PHE A 122 5.89 1.13 16.81
C PHE A 122 6.90 2.24 16.54
N GLU A 123 8.13 2.08 17.02
CA GLU A 123 9.23 2.99 16.74
C GLU A 123 9.62 2.94 15.26
N LYS A 124 9.79 1.74 14.70
CA LYS A 124 10.22 1.53 13.32
C LYS A 124 9.27 2.15 12.29
N TYR A 125 7.97 2.03 12.54
CA TYR A 125 6.92 2.45 11.61
C TYR A 125 6.13 3.67 12.10
N ASN A 126 6.70 4.42 13.04
CA ASN A 126 6.19 5.71 13.52
C ASN A 126 4.72 5.65 13.96
N TYR A 127 4.36 4.64 14.76
CA TYR A 127 3.03 4.58 15.36
C TYR A 127 2.86 5.70 16.38
N THR A 128 1.81 6.49 16.21
CA THR A 128 1.37 7.48 17.19
C THR A 128 0.85 6.80 18.46
N LYS A 129 0.69 7.56 19.55
CA LYS A 129 0.14 7.01 20.80
C LYS A 129 -1.26 6.42 20.61
N ALA A 130 -2.12 7.11 19.86
CA ALA A 130 -3.47 6.64 19.55
C ALA A 130 -3.45 5.30 18.77
N GLU A 131 -2.56 5.15 17.79
CA GLU A 131 -2.43 3.89 17.05
C GLU A 131 -1.91 2.75 17.94
N ARG A 132 -1.01 3.04 18.89
CA ARG A 132 -0.56 2.05 19.88
C ARG A 132 -1.69 1.66 20.84
N THR A 133 -2.54 2.62 21.22
CA THR A 133 -3.76 2.35 21.99
C THR A 133 -4.73 1.48 21.21
N ASN A 134 -4.96 1.72 19.91
CA ASN A 134 -5.80 0.85 19.09
C ASN A 134 -5.28 -0.59 19.02
N VAL A 135 -3.95 -0.78 18.93
CA VAL A 135 -3.33 -2.11 19.01
C VAL A 135 -3.56 -2.73 20.39
N ALA A 136 -3.37 -1.99 21.48
CA ALA A 136 -3.67 -2.48 22.82
C ALA A 136 -5.15 -2.84 23.02
N GLU A 137 -6.09 -2.05 22.46
CA GLU A 137 -7.52 -2.34 22.46
C GLU A 137 -7.83 -3.64 21.71
N HIS A 138 -7.20 -3.86 20.55
CA HIS A 138 -7.31 -5.09 19.77
C HIS A 138 -6.90 -6.33 20.59
N GLU A 139 -5.70 -6.31 21.18
CA GLU A 139 -5.21 -7.45 21.95
C GLU A 139 -6.06 -7.73 23.20
N LEU A 140 -6.62 -6.68 23.82
CA LEU A 140 -7.59 -6.81 24.91
C LEU A 140 -8.93 -7.39 24.44
N GLY A 141 -9.34 -7.13 23.19
CA GLY A 141 -10.50 -7.76 22.56
C GLY A 141 -10.34 -9.28 22.48
N HIS A 142 -9.18 -9.76 22.05
CA HIS A 142 -8.87 -11.19 22.14
C HIS A 142 -8.89 -11.68 23.59
N ALA A 143 -8.32 -10.91 24.52
CA ALA A 143 -8.28 -11.31 25.93
C ALA A 143 -9.66 -11.45 26.60
N LEU A 144 -10.69 -10.75 26.09
CA LEU A 144 -12.09 -10.88 26.56
C LEU A 144 -12.93 -11.87 25.75
N GLY A 145 -12.36 -12.51 24.71
CA GLY A 145 -13.01 -13.60 24.00
C GLY A 145 -13.71 -13.23 22.69
N ILE A 146 -13.26 -12.20 21.98
CA ILE A 146 -13.70 -11.94 20.59
C ILE A 146 -12.53 -12.12 19.60
N GLY A 147 -12.86 -12.64 18.43
CA GLY A 147 -11.91 -13.01 17.39
C GLY A 147 -11.65 -11.88 16.41
N HIS A 148 -10.90 -12.20 15.37
CA HIS A 148 -10.69 -11.32 14.24
C HIS A 148 -12.00 -11.06 13.46
N ASN A 149 -12.22 -9.80 13.10
CA ASN A 149 -13.18 -9.43 12.05
C ASN A 149 -12.49 -9.57 10.66
N ASN A 150 -13.18 -9.22 9.58
CA ASN A 150 -12.63 -9.32 8.22
C ASN A 150 -11.41 -8.41 8.02
N THR A 151 -10.51 -8.77 7.11
CA THR A 151 -9.25 -8.05 6.84
C THR A 151 -9.45 -6.63 6.30
N ASP A 152 -10.59 -6.34 5.69
CA ASP A 152 -11.00 -5.03 5.16
C ASP A 152 -11.98 -4.27 6.08
N SER A 153 -12.20 -4.78 7.30
CA SER A 153 -13.17 -4.21 8.24
C SER A 153 -12.74 -2.87 8.88
N VAL A 154 -13.74 -2.02 9.15
CA VAL A 154 -13.67 -0.94 10.13
C VAL A 154 -14.06 -1.55 11.48
N SER A 155 -13.05 -2.03 12.20
CA SER A 155 -13.20 -2.73 13.48
C SER A 155 -11.87 -2.66 14.22
N VAL A 156 -11.93 -2.58 15.56
CA VAL A 156 -10.72 -2.71 16.37
C VAL A 156 -10.09 -4.08 16.18
N MET A 157 -10.91 -5.10 15.90
CA MET A 157 -10.55 -6.50 15.68
C MET A 157 -10.19 -6.82 14.23
N ASN A 158 -9.91 -5.81 13.38
CA ASN A 158 -9.28 -6.07 12.08
C ASN A 158 -7.89 -6.75 12.29
N PRO A 159 -7.58 -7.87 11.62
CA PRO A 159 -6.33 -8.66 11.79
C PRO A 159 -5.02 -7.92 11.54
N ALA A 160 -5.10 -6.73 10.95
CA ALA A 160 -3.98 -5.82 10.85
C ALA A 160 -4.45 -4.39 11.17
N ASN A 161 -5.16 -4.23 12.28
CA ASN A 161 -5.56 -2.93 12.78
C ASN A 161 -4.37 -2.08 13.28
N ARG A 162 -4.43 -0.78 12.97
CA ARG A 162 -3.74 0.28 13.72
C ARG A 162 -4.57 1.57 13.79
N TYR A 163 -5.69 1.63 13.08
CA TYR A 163 -6.40 2.88 12.77
C TYR A 163 -7.72 3.03 13.51
N TYR A 164 -8.42 1.91 13.74
CA TYR A 164 -9.76 1.94 14.29
C TYR A 164 -9.70 1.61 15.78
N THR A 165 -10.36 2.44 16.58
CA THR A 165 -10.72 2.09 17.96
C THR A 165 -11.91 1.13 17.97
N ILE A 166 -12.41 0.74 19.14
CA ILE A 166 -13.58 -0.13 19.33
C ILE A 166 -14.79 0.40 18.54
N GLN A 167 -15.37 -0.45 17.70
CA GLN A 167 -16.54 -0.16 16.87
C GLN A 167 -17.79 -0.89 17.38
N ALA A 168 -18.96 -0.52 16.83
CA ALA A 168 -20.24 -1.14 17.20
C ALA A 168 -20.27 -2.66 16.96
N CYS A 169 -19.62 -3.14 15.90
CA CYS A 169 -19.50 -4.57 15.61
C CYS A 169 -18.72 -5.34 16.71
N ASP A 170 -17.72 -4.69 17.30
CA ASP A 170 -16.89 -5.25 18.38
C ASP A 170 -17.69 -5.30 19.68
N ILE A 171 -18.45 -4.24 19.97
CA ILE A 171 -19.38 -4.18 21.12
C ILE A 171 -20.44 -5.27 21.00
N ASN A 172 -21.01 -5.46 19.82
CA ASN A 172 -22.01 -6.50 19.58
C ASN A 172 -21.42 -7.90 19.76
N GLY A 173 -20.19 -8.14 19.29
CA GLY A 173 -19.49 -9.42 19.46
C GLY A 173 -19.22 -9.71 20.93
N MET A 174 -18.73 -8.71 21.67
CA MET A 174 -18.51 -8.81 23.11
C MET A 174 -19.83 -9.09 23.85
N LYS A 175 -20.89 -8.32 23.58
CA LYS A 175 -22.21 -8.55 24.20
C LYS A 175 -22.75 -9.96 23.91
N ALA A 176 -22.62 -10.43 22.67
CA ALA A 176 -23.02 -11.79 22.31
C ALA A 176 -22.21 -12.84 23.11
N ARG A 177 -20.89 -12.64 23.25
CA ARG A 177 -20.01 -13.54 24.01
C ARG A 177 -20.46 -13.67 25.46
N TYR A 178 -20.83 -12.56 26.10
CA TYR A 178 -21.24 -12.51 27.51
C TYR A 178 -22.72 -12.77 27.75
N ALA A 179 -23.56 -12.79 26.70
CA ALA A 179 -24.94 -13.28 26.76
C ALA A 179 -25.04 -14.81 26.58
N THR A 180 -23.97 -15.46 26.10
CA THR A 180 -23.96 -16.90 25.87
C THR A 180 -23.60 -17.65 27.15
N THR A 181 -24.53 -18.47 27.64
CA THR A 181 -24.36 -19.34 28.81
C THR A 181 -23.20 -20.32 28.62
N THR A 182 -22.40 -20.55 29.65
CA THR A 182 -21.24 -21.47 29.61
C THR A 182 -21.27 -22.41 30.82
N THR A 183 -20.75 -23.63 30.66
CA THR A 183 -20.86 -24.73 31.63
C THR A 183 -20.14 -24.51 32.97
N PHE A 184 -19.24 -23.52 33.10
CA PHE A 184 -18.69 -23.14 34.42
C PHE A 184 -19.70 -22.42 35.32
N ASP A 185 -20.84 -21.94 34.81
CA ASP A 185 -21.91 -21.37 35.63
C ASP A 185 -22.53 -22.42 36.58
N SER A 186 -22.22 -23.72 36.37
CA SER A 186 -22.77 -24.85 37.14
C SER A 186 -21.72 -25.74 37.82
N VAL A 187 -20.43 -25.67 37.46
CA VAL A 187 -19.35 -26.47 38.08
C VAL A 187 -18.04 -25.64 38.18
N PRO A 188 -17.76 -25.02 39.34
CA PRO A 188 -16.45 -24.42 39.61
C PRO A 188 -15.35 -25.50 39.69
N ASN A 189 -14.11 -25.17 39.30
CA ASN A 189 -12.92 -26.04 39.48
C ASN A 189 -12.94 -27.37 38.69
N ASN A 190 -13.28 -27.34 37.40
CA ASN A 190 -13.10 -28.50 36.54
C ASN A 190 -11.59 -28.72 36.23
N PRO A 191 -10.97 -29.87 36.56
CA PRO A 191 -9.58 -30.19 36.22
C PRO A 191 -9.37 -30.55 34.74
N GLY A 192 -10.31 -30.18 33.88
CA GLY A 192 -10.29 -30.46 32.44
C GLY A 192 -9.08 -29.89 31.69
N GLU A 193 -8.93 -30.36 30.45
CA GLU A 193 -7.84 -30.00 29.54
C GLU A 193 -7.71 -28.47 29.38
N ILE A 194 -6.52 -27.94 29.67
CA ILE A 194 -6.19 -26.53 29.41
C ILE A 194 -5.58 -26.41 28.01
N ILE A 195 -6.22 -25.62 27.15
CA ILE A 195 -5.70 -25.27 25.82
C ILE A 195 -5.19 -23.84 25.86
N THR A 196 -4.08 -23.58 25.16
CA THR A 196 -3.57 -22.23 24.92
C THR A 196 -3.73 -21.85 23.45
N VAL A 197 -4.37 -20.71 23.20
CA VAL A 197 -4.51 -20.10 21.87
C VAL A 197 -3.69 -18.83 21.85
N THR A 198 -2.95 -18.60 20.77
CA THR A 198 -2.19 -17.36 20.58
C THR A 198 -2.66 -16.68 19.29
N GLU A 199 -3.17 -15.46 19.43
CA GLU A 199 -3.61 -14.61 18.32
C GLU A 199 -2.56 -13.53 18.06
N TYR A 200 -2.38 -13.17 16.79
CA TYR A 200 -1.34 -12.26 16.34
C TYR A 200 -1.94 -11.10 15.54
N LEU A 201 -1.62 -9.88 15.95
CA LEU A 201 -1.94 -8.69 15.17
C LEU A 201 -0.79 -8.36 14.22
N HIS A 202 -1.04 -8.53 12.93
CA HIS A 202 -0.03 -8.25 11.91
C HIS A 202 0.05 -6.76 11.58
N VAL A 203 1.23 -6.28 11.22
CA VAL A 203 1.40 -4.95 10.63
C VAL A 203 0.83 -4.96 9.21
N GLN A 204 -0.01 -3.97 8.88
CA GLN A 204 -0.52 -3.80 7.51
C GLN A 204 0.65 -3.65 6.52
N PRO A 205 0.76 -4.55 5.52
CA PRO A 205 1.85 -4.49 4.56
C PRO A 205 1.69 -3.26 3.66
N LYS A 206 2.75 -2.46 3.53
CA LYS A 206 2.74 -1.28 2.65
C LYS A 206 4.10 -1.04 2.00
N ILE A 207 4.06 -0.56 0.75
CA ILE A 207 5.24 -0.06 0.05
C ILE A 207 5.18 1.46 -0.05
N THR A 208 6.29 2.14 0.23
CA THR A 208 6.41 3.60 0.14
C THR A 208 7.74 4.01 -0.51
N ASN A 209 7.83 5.26 -0.95
CA ASN A 209 9.04 5.89 -1.47
C ASN A 209 9.71 5.10 -2.60
N ILE A 210 8.91 4.56 -3.51
CA ILE A 210 9.41 3.80 -4.67
C ILE A 210 10.16 4.75 -5.60
N THR A 211 11.35 4.34 -6.04
CA THR A 211 12.08 4.96 -7.12
C THR A 211 12.43 3.92 -8.18
N THR A 212 12.22 4.28 -9.44
CA THR A 212 12.47 3.44 -10.61
C THR A 212 13.52 4.08 -11.51
N ASN A 213 14.47 3.29 -11.99
CA ASN A 213 15.45 3.70 -13.00
C ASN A 213 15.70 2.52 -13.96
N TYR A 214 16.17 2.78 -15.18
CA TYR A 214 16.57 1.75 -16.14
C TYR A 214 18.05 1.86 -16.48
N SER A 215 18.81 0.76 -16.30
CA SER A 215 20.16 0.64 -16.82
C SER A 215 20.15 0.03 -18.22
N SER A 216 20.67 0.76 -19.21
CA SER A 216 20.85 0.21 -20.56
C SER A 216 22.01 -0.74 -20.70
N GLN A 217 23.01 -0.64 -19.81
CA GLN A 217 24.17 -1.52 -19.85
C GLN A 217 23.74 -2.95 -19.50
N SER A 218 22.98 -3.10 -18.41
CA SER A 218 22.52 -4.41 -17.92
C SER A 218 21.09 -4.76 -18.33
N HIS A 219 20.41 -3.92 -19.15
CA HIS A 219 19.01 -4.12 -19.55
C HIS A 219 18.06 -4.38 -18.37
N SER A 220 18.26 -3.64 -17.28
CA SER A 220 17.61 -3.91 -16.00
C SER A 220 16.78 -2.75 -15.48
N LEU A 221 15.64 -3.07 -14.86
CA LEU A 221 14.90 -2.18 -13.98
C LEU A 221 15.63 -2.13 -12.65
N ILE A 222 16.09 -0.96 -12.24
CA ILE A 222 16.59 -0.69 -10.91
C ILE A 222 15.42 -0.16 -10.09
N LEU A 223 15.05 -0.88 -9.04
CA LEU A 223 13.97 -0.53 -8.14
C LEU A 223 14.50 -0.41 -6.72
N LYS A 224 14.13 0.67 -6.05
CA LYS A 224 14.36 0.85 -4.60
C LYS A 224 13.11 1.40 -3.94
N GLY A 225 12.95 1.12 -2.66
CA GLY A 225 11.83 1.64 -1.88
C GLY A 225 11.88 1.20 -0.43
N ARG A 226 10.82 1.55 0.29
CA ARG A 226 10.59 1.13 1.67
C ARG A 226 9.42 0.16 1.73
N ALA A 227 9.51 -0.80 2.64
CA ALA A 227 8.48 -1.78 2.90
C ALA A 227 8.20 -1.85 4.41
N ILE A 228 6.92 -1.85 4.76
CA ILE A 228 6.39 -1.87 6.13
C ILE A 228 5.67 -3.20 6.31
N GLY A 229 5.92 -3.93 7.40
CA GLY A 229 5.27 -5.22 7.70
C GLY A 229 5.57 -6.33 6.70
N ILE A 230 6.71 -6.25 6.02
CA ILE A 230 7.09 -7.16 4.92
C ILE A 230 8.59 -7.47 5.01
N GLU A 231 8.92 -8.76 5.08
CA GLU A 231 10.29 -9.27 5.02
C GLU A 231 10.66 -9.75 3.61
N HIS A 232 9.69 -10.31 2.89
CA HIS A 232 9.85 -10.80 1.53
C HIS A 232 8.76 -10.27 0.62
N LEU A 233 9.18 -9.72 -0.52
CA LEU A 233 8.33 -9.27 -1.61
C LEU A 233 8.46 -10.20 -2.80
N THR A 234 7.37 -10.36 -3.54
CA THR A 234 7.41 -10.96 -4.87
C THR A 234 7.33 -9.86 -5.92
N LEU A 235 8.30 -9.81 -6.83
CA LEU A 235 8.22 -9.01 -8.04
C LEU A 235 7.64 -9.87 -9.16
N THR A 236 6.57 -9.39 -9.78
CA THR A 236 6.03 -9.95 -11.00
C THR A 236 6.21 -8.99 -12.17
N TYR A 237 6.28 -9.54 -13.38
CA TYR A 237 6.32 -8.80 -14.63
C TYR A 237 5.47 -9.55 -15.64
N GLN A 238 4.52 -8.85 -16.28
CA GLN A 238 3.55 -9.46 -17.20
C GLN A 238 2.84 -10.69 -16.59
N GLY A 239 2.46 -10.59 -15.32
CA GLY A 239 1.76 -11.65 -14.58
C GLY A 239 2.63 -12.80 -14.08
N LYS A 240 3.91 -12.87 -14.47
CA LYS A 240 4.83 -13.95 -14.04
C LYS A 240 5.72 -13.47 -12.91
N LYS A 241 5.92 -14.31 -11.89
CA LYS A 241 6.94 -14.09 -10.86
C LYS A 241 8.32 -14.08 -11.50
N VAL A 242 9.08 -13.01 -11.27
CA VAL A 242 10.44 -12.84 -11.80
C VAL A 242 11.51 -12.75 -10.71
N ARG A 243 11.14 -12.43 -9.46
CA ARG A 243 12.07 -12.33 -8.34
C ARG A 243 11.36 -12.42 -6.99
N THR A 244 12.01 -13.07 -6.01
CA THR A 244 11.76 -12.84 -4.58
C THR A 244 12.76 -11.77 -4.09
N VAL A 245 12.27 -10.75 -3.39
CA VAL A 245 13.05 -9.60 -2.93
C VAL A 245 13.07 -9.61 -1.41
N ASN A 246 14.27 -9.63 -0.82
CA ASN A 246 14.43 -9.52 0.62
C ASN A 246 14.39 -8.04 1.02
N VAL A 247 13.61 -7.74 2.05
CA VAL A 247 13.54 -6.43 2.70
C VAL A 247 14.46 -6.47 3.91
N LYS A 248 15.47 -5.61 3.93
CA LYS A 248 16.38 -5.47 5.06
C LYS A 248 16.15 -4.13 5.73
N SER A 249 15.89 -4.16 7.04
CA SER A 249 15.65 -2.95 7.83
C SER A 249 14.54 -2.04 7.25
N GLY A 250 13.50 -2.64 6.65
CA GLY A 250 12.38 -1.93 6.01
C GLY A 250 12.71 -1.31 4.65
N GLN A 251 13.83 -1.66 4.03
CA GLN A 251 14.25 -1.14 2.73
C GLN A 251 14.54 -2.29 1.75
N PHE A 252 14.31 -2.02 0.47
CA PHE A 252 14.72 -2.90 -0.61
C PHE A 252 15.37 -2.10 -1.73
N LYS A 253 16.35 -2.72 -2.38
CA LYS A 253 17.01 -2.23 -3.59
C LYS A 253 17.48 -3.41 -4.41
N PHE A 254 17.14 -3.46 -5.70
CA PHE A 254 17.59 -4.52 -6.59
C PHE A 254 17.59 -4.04 -8.05
N ALA A 255 18.27 -4.81 -8.91
CA ALA A 255 18.20 -4.68 -10.36
C ALA A 255 17.61 -5.96 -10.96
N GLN A 256 16.60 -5.82 -11.83
CA GLN A 256 15.93 -6.94 -12.49
C GLN A 256 16.07 -6.80 -14.00
N GLN A 257 16.77 -7.75 -14.63
CA GLN A 257 16.83 -7.86 -16.09
C GLN A 257 15.46 -8.21 -16.66
N PHE A 258 15.12 -7.58 -17.79
CA PHE A 258 13.85 -7.85 -18.48
C PHE A 258 13.87 -7.45 -19.95
N LYS A 259 12.94 -8.03 -20.71
CA LYS A 259 12.68 -7.72 -22.13
C LYS A 259 11.24 -7.24 -22.32
N GLY A 260 10.99 -6.54 -23.42
CA GLY A 260 9.67 -6.02 -23.75
C GLY A 260 9.23 -4.84 -22.88
N TYR A 261 7.90 -4.63 -22.83
CA TYR A 261 7.24 -3.58 -22.08
C TYR A 261 6.04 -4.16 -21.35
N GLY A 262 5.82 -3.71 -20.11
CA GLY A 262 4.71 -4.16 -19.28
C GLY A 262 4.85 -3.66 -17.86
N ASP A 263 3.86 -3.92 -17.03
CA ASP A 263 3.89 -3.44 -15.66
C ASP A 263 4.62 -4.45 -14.78
N PHE A 264 5.45 -3.92 -13.88
CA PHE A 264 5.93 -4.69 -12.75
C PHE A 264 4.97 -4.53 -11.58
N LYS A 265 4.79 -5.57 -10.77
CA LYS A 265 4.03 -5.47 -9.53
C LYS A 265 4.85 -6.01 -8.37
N LEU A 266 4.87 -5.27 -7.27
CA LEU A 266 5.37 -5.74 -5.97
C LEU A 266 4.19 -6.32 -5.19
N MET A 267 4.35 -7.55 -4.71
CA MET A 267 3.27 -8.34 -4.12
C MET A 267 3.69 -8.97 -2.79
N LYS A 268 2.71 -9.16 -1.88
CA LYS A 268 2.80 -10.03 -0.70
C LYS A 268 1.71 -11.10 -0.85
N GLY A 269 2.11 -12.35 -1.08
CA GLY A 269 1.17 -13.39 -1.50
C GLY A 269 0.42 -12.97 -2.78
N GLN A 270 -0.90 -12.99 -2.72
CA GLN A 270 -1.78 -12.55 -3.83
C GLN A 270 -2.04 -11.04 -3.83
N GLN A 271 -1.75 -10.32 -2.74
CA GLN A 271 -2.00 -8.89 -2.62
C GLN A 271 -1.00 -8.09 -3.46
N VAL A 272 -1.50 -7.22 -4.33
CA VAL A 272 -0.68 -6.23 -5.04
C VAL A 272 -0.46 -5.02 -4.13
N LEU A 273 0.79 -4.75 -3.77
CA LEU A 273 1.17 -3.64 -2.89
C LEU A 273 1.61 -2.40 -3.66
N ALA A 274 2.18 -2.57 -4.86
CA ALA A 274 2.51 -1.49 -5.75
C ALA A 274 2.57 -1.96 -7.21
N THR A 275 2.13 -1.10 -8.12
CA THR A 275 2.30 -1.28 -9.57
C THR A 275 3.30 -0.26 -10.07
N ILE A 276 4.28 -0.72 -10.83
CA ILE A 276 5.28 0.10 -11.52
C ILE A 276 4.92 0.03 -13.01
N PRO A 277 4.15 1.01 -13.50
CA PRO A 277 3.71 1.03 -14.88
C PRO A 277 4.89 1.32 -15.82
N SER A 278 4.80 0.82 -17.04
CA SER A 278 5.89 0.96 -18.03
C SER A 278 6.36 2.41 -18.25
N GLN A 279 5.48 3.39 -18.13
CA GLN A 279 5.76 4.81 -18.30
C GLN A 279 6.76 5.38 -17.27
N GLN A 280 6.89 4.72 -16.11
CA GLN A 280 7.86 5.13 -15.09
C GLN A 280 9.30 4.79 -15.49
N TYR A 281 9.52 3.64 -16.16
CA TYR A 281 10.87 3.18 -16.50
C TYR A 281 11.19 3.25 -18.01
N ALA A 282 10.19 3.38 -18.89
CA ALA A 282 10.35 3.48 -20.33
C ALA A 282 10.08 4.90 -20.83
N THR A 283 10.79 5.26 -21.90
CA THR A 283 10.58 6.53 -22.59
C THR A 283 9.24 6.48 -23.34
N PRO A 284 8.39 7.52 -23.28
CA PRO A 284 7.17 7.59 -24.08
C PRO A 284 7.45 7.42 -25.58
N LYS A 285 6.46 6.97 -26.35
CA LYS A 285 6.55 6.91 -27.81
C LYS A 285 6.76 8.31 -28.41
N VAL A 286 7.49 8.39 -29.52
CA VAL A 286 7.53 9.61 -30.34
C VAL A 286 6.18 9.75 -31.01
N LYS A 287 5.58 10.94 -30.99
CA LYS A 287 4.38 11.24 -31.77
C LYS A 287 4.79 11.83 -33.12
N VAL A 288 4.21 11.34 -34.21
CA VAL A 288 4.54 11.82 -35.56
C VAL A 288 3.38 12.65 -36.07
N THR A 289 3.59 13.96 -36.23
CA THR A 289 2.52 14.92 -36.57
C THR A 289 2.42 15.23 -38.06
N SER A 290 3.52 15.13 -38.79
CA SER A 290 3.51 15.25 -40.23
C SER A 290 4.63 14.44 -40.87
N ALA A 291 4.37 13.96 -42.09
CA ALA A 291 5.35 13.31 -42.94
C ALA A 291 5.14 13.76 -44.39
N GLU A 292 6.20 14.20 -45.07
CA GLU A 292 6.15 14.67 -46.45
C GLU A 292 7.31 14.07 -47.25
N ARG A 293 7.00 13.30 -48.30
CA ARG A 293 8.01 12.75 -49.21
C ARG A 293 8.13 13.63 -50.43
N THR A 294 9.35 13.99 -50.79
CA THR A 294 9.72 14.75 -51.98
C THR A 294 10.61 13.89 -52.88
N THR A 295 10.99 14.43 -54.04
CA THR A 295 12.02 13.83 -54.92
C THR A 295 13.40 13.73 -54.25
N LYS A 296 13.68 14.55 -53.23
CA LYS A 296 14.99 14.59 -52.52
C LYS A 296 15.03 13.69 -51.29
N GLY A 297 13.89 13.43 -50.66
CA GLY A 297 13.83 12.68 -49.39
C GLY A 297 12.53 12.90 -48.64
N ILE A 298 12.54 12.64 -47.32
CA ILE A 298 11.37 12.75 -46.45
C ILE A 298 11.60 13.78 -45.36
N TYR A 299 10.60 14.63 -45.12
CA TYR A 299 10.51 15.50 -43.95
C TYR A 299 9.52 14.92 -42.94
N TYR A 300 9.94 14.82 -41.68
CA TYR A 300 9.09 14.48 -40.55
C TYR A 300 9.00 15.64 -39.55
N THR A 301 7.83 15.81 -38.95
CA THR A 301 7.67 16.60 -37.73
C THR A 301 7.33 15.66 -36.57
N LEU A 302 8.24 15.57 -35.62
CA LEU A 302 8.19 14.66 -34.48
C LEU A 302 7.93 15.45 -33.20
N ILE A 303 7.06 14.94 -32.34
CA ILE A 303 6.90 15.40 -30.96
C ILE A 303 7.51 14.34 -30.04
N GLY A 304 8.57 14.72 -29.33
CA GLY A 304 9.35 13.85 -28.47
C GLY A 304 9.53 14.41 -27.06
N SER A 305 10.16 13.62 -26.20
CA SER A 305 10.64 14.10 -24.90
C SER A 305 11.80 15.07 -25.11
N ARG A 306 11.91 16.08 -24.25
CA ARG A 306 13.09 16.96 -24.20
C ARG A 306 14.33 16.14 -23.82
N ASP A 307 15.48 16.54 -24.33
CA ASP A 307 16.79 15.93 -24.10
C ASP A 307 16.87 14.43 -24.45
N ALA A 308 15.99 13.98 -25.35
CA ALA A 308 15.97 12.61 -25.82
C ALA A 308 16.86 12.42 -27.05
N THR A 309 17.43 11.23 -27.20
CA THR A 309 18.02 10.79 -28.47
C THR A 309 16.94 10.11 -29.30
N ILE A 310 16.63 10.65 -30.48
CA ILE A 310 15.69 10.07 -31.44
C ILE A 310 16.48 9.28 -32.48
N ASN A 311 16.09 8.03 -32.72
CA ASN A 311 16.65 7.19 -33.76
C ASN A 311 15.56 6.83 -34.78
N ILE A 312 15.84 7.05 -36.05
CA ILE A 312 15.06 6.55 -37.17
C ILE A 312 15.82 5.40 -37.79
N ALA A 313 15.13 4.26 -37.94
CA ALA A 313 15.70 3.03 -38.47
C ALA A 313 14.87 2.50 -39.64
N GLN A 314 15.53 1.81 -40.56
CA GLN A 314 14.89 1.06 -41.64
C GLN A 314 15.21 -0.42 -41.46
N ASN A 315 14.19 -1.27 -41.35
CA ASN A 315 14.35 -2.71 -41.12
C ASN A 315 15.29 -3.04 -39.95
N GLY A 316 15.21 -2.25 -38.87
CA GLY A 316 16.03 -2.41 -37.66
C GLY A 316 17.40 -1.72 -37.68
N GLN A 317 17.91 -1.28 -38.84
CA GLN A 317 19.18 -0.56 -38.94
C GLN A 317 18.96 0.95 -38.76
N VAL A 318 19.65 1.57 -37.80
CA VAL A 318 19.57 3.03 -37.58
C VAL A 318 20.19 3.78 -38.76
N ILE A 319 19.41 4.64 -39.40
CA ILE A 319 19.81 5.45 -40.57
C ILE A 319 20.00 6.93 -40.22
N LYS A 320 19.39 7.39 -39.12
CA LYS A 320 19.50 8.76 -38.62
C LYS A 320 19.34 8.80 -37.10
N THR A 321 20.23 9.55 -36.45
CA THR A 321 20.16 9.88 -35.02
C THR A 321 20.06 11.39 -34.87
N ILE A 322 19.17 11.84 -33.99
CA ILE A 322 18.99 13.26 -33.64
C ILE A 322 19.06 13.40 -32.13
N LYS A 323 19.89 14.33 -31.64
CA LYS A 323 19.81 14.80 -30.25
C LYS A 323 18.71 15.84 -30.18
N ASN A 324 17.63 15.52 -29.49
CA ASN A 324 16.46 16.37 -29.44
C ASN A 324 16.54 17.35 -28.28
N ALA A 325 16.79 18.62 -28.59
CA ALA A 325 16.83 19.69 -27.59
C ALA A 325 15.44 20.27 -27.25
N SER A 326 14.41 20.04 -28.09
CA SER A 326 13.08 20.67 -27.93
C SER A 326 11.95 19.64 -28.01
N ALA A 327 10.73 20.00 -27.62
CA ALA A 327 9.60 19.06 -27.68
C ALA A 327 9.19 18.71 -29.13
N THR A 328 9.49 19.59 -30.10
CA THR A 328 9.13 19.40 -31.52
C THR A 328 10.37 19.46 -32.40
N THR A 329 10.62 18.38 -33.14
CA THR A 329 11.79 18.21 -34.01
C THR A 329 11.37 18.06 -35.46
N LYS A 330 11.93 18.88 -36.35
CA LYS A 330 11.84 18.64 -37.80
C LYS A 330 13.05 17.84 -38.25
N VAL A 331 12.82 16.80 -39.04
CA VAL A 331 13.87 15.87 -39.49
C VAL A 331 13.78 15.69 -40.99
N PHE A 332 14.90 15.85 -41.69
CA PHE A 332 15.03 15.48 -43.09
C PHE A 332 15.87 14.19 -43.24
N ILE A 333 15.40 13.27 -44.08
CA ILE A 333 16.11 12.04 -44.45
C ILE A 333 16.23 11.95 -45.98
N PRO A 334 17.44 12.00 -46.56
CA PRO A 334 17.64 11.87 -48.00
C PRO A 334 17.18 10.52 -48.55
N ASN A 335 16.71 10.49 -49.81
CA ASN A 335 16.28 9.27 -50.49
C ASN A 335 17.37 8.17 -50.53
N ALA A 336 18.63 8.57 -50.68
CA ALA A 336 19.79 7.66 -50.65
C ALA A 336 19.89 6.88 -49.33
N LYS A 337 19.56 7.52 -48.19
CA LYS A 337 19.63 6.90 -46.86
C LYS A 337 18.50 5.89 -46.59
N ILE A 338 17.40 5.99 -47.33
CA ILE A 338 16.24 5.10 -47.20
C ILE A 338 16.13 4.10 -48.37
N LYS A 339 17.18 4.00 -49.20
CA LYS A 339 17.22 3.15 -50.40
C LYS A 339 16.00 3.38 -51.32
N ASN A 340 15.58 4.64 -51.47
CA ASN A 340 14.39 5.05 -52.22
C ASN A 340 13.07 4.41 -51.75
N SER A 341 13.02 3.85 -50.54
CA SER A 341 11.87 3.12 -49.99
C SER A 341 11.45 3.68 -48.65
N THR A 342 10.14 3.81 -48.43
CA THR A 342 9.55 4.22 -47.15
C THR A 342 9.10 3.04 -46.30
N ARG A 343 9.24 1.82 -46.81
CA ARG A 343 8.85 0.60 -46.08
C ARG A 343 9.83 0.29 -44.96
N GLY A 344 9.29 -0.23 -43.85
CA GLY A 344 10.07 -0.67 -42.70
C GLY A 344 10.72 0.45 -41.90
N LEU A 345 10.28 1.70 -42.10
CA LEU A 345 10.75 2.83 -41.32
C LEU A 345 10.11 2.84 -39.93
N THR A 346 10.95 2.99 -38.91
CA THR A 346 10.54 3.10 -37.51
C THR A 346 11.21 4.28 -36.85
N VAL A 347 10.55 4.85 -35.85
CA VAL A 347 11.14 5.87 -34.97
C VAL A 347 11.08 5.41 -33.52
N THR A 348 12.17 5.63 -32.81
CA THR A 348 12.28 5.43 -31.36
C THR A 348 12.90 6.66 -30.73
N GLN A 349 12.65 6.84 -29.44
CA GLN A 349 13.38 7.83 -28.63
C GLN A 349 13.86 7.23 -27.32
N ARG A 350 14.90 7.82 -26.77
CA ARG A 350 15.46 7.42 -25.49
C ARG A 350 15.84 8.64 -24.66
N VAL A 351 15.31 8.68 -23.45
CA VAL A 351 15.77 9.58 -22.38
C VAL A 351 16.78 8.84 -21.51
N THR A 352 17.78 9.55 -20.98
CA THR A 352 18.74 9.01 -20.02
C THR A 352 18.02 8.31 -18.86
N ASN A 353 18.57 7.20 -18.36
CA ASN A 353 17.98 6.44 -17.24
C ASN A 353 16.58 5.84 -17.49
N LYS A 354 16.12 5.84 -18.75
CA LYS A 354 14.90 5.17 -19.19
C LYS A 354 15.19 4.17 -20.30
N LYS A 355 14.36 3.12 -20.36
CA LYS A 355 14.33 2.21 -21.50
C LYS A 355 13.94 3.00 -22.75
N THR A 356 14.53 2.66 -23.89
CA THR A 356 14.09 3.18 -25.20
C THR A 356 12.59 2.99 -25.35
N SER A 357 11.92 3.91 -26.04
CA SER A 357 10.49 3.79 -26.31
C SER A 357 10.18 2.55 -27.16
N GLN A 358 8.93 2.10 -27.10
CA GLN A 358 8.40 1.26 -28.17
C GLN A 358 8.59 1.97 -29.53
N ALA A 359 8.89 1.18 -30.56
CA ALA A 359 9.03 1.70 -31.92
C ALA A 359 7.66 2.13 -32.45
N VAL A 360 7.63 3.28 -33.09
CA VAL A 360 6.48 3.75 -33.88
C VAL A 360 6.78 3.47 -35.34
N GLN A 361 5.90 2.72 -35.99
CA GLN A 361 5.99 2.44 -37.41
C GLN A 361 5.61 3.71 -38.19
N LEU A 362 6.47 4.10 -39.13
CA LEU A 362 6.23 5.25 -40.00
C LEU A 362 5.47 4.77 -41.25
N PRO A 363 4.45 5.50 -41.70
CA PRO A 363 3.62 5.06 -42.82
C PRO A 363 4.43 5.04 -44.13
N PRO A 364 4.12 4.12 -45.06
CA PRO A 364 4.62 4.22 -46.43
C PRO A 364 4.09 5.49 -47.12
N LEU A 365 5.01 6.34 -47.60
CA LEU A 365 4.68 7.60 -48.28
C LEU A 365 4.82 7.49 -49.81
N LYS A 366 3.85 8.07 -50.52
CA LYS A 366 3.94 8.36 -51.97
C LYS A 366 4.70 9.67 -52.19
N VAL A 367 5.40 9.79 -53.33
CA VAL A 367 6.21 10.96 -53.66
C VAL A 367 5.30 12.18 -53.90
N ASN A 368 5.71 13.34 -53.39
CA ASN A 368 5.04 14.64 -53.47
C ASN A 368 3.66 14.71 -52.78
N ILE A 369 3.41 13.83 -51.80
CA ILE A 369 2.22 13.90 -50.95
C ILE A 369 2.63 14.22 -49.52
N LYS A 370 2.09 15.33 -48.99
CA LYS A 370 2.15 15.65 -47.56
C LYS A 370 1.04 14.91 -46.84
N GLN A 371 1.40 14.12 -45.83
CA GLN A 371 0.46 13.43 -44.96
C GLN A 371 0.55 14.04 -43.57
N VAL A 372 -0.57 14.56 -43.08
CA VAL A 372 -0.73 14.84 -41.65
C VAL A 372 -0.97 13.50 -40.97
N THR A 373 -0.16 13.22 -39.97
CA THR A 373 -0.17 11.93 -39.29
C THR A 373 -0.48 12.16 -37.82
N ASN A 374 -1.17 11.22 -37.19
CA ASN A 374 -1.47 11.29 -35.76
C ASN A 374 -1.14 9.91 -35.14
N PHE A 375 0.12 9.50 -35.27
CA PHE A 375 0.65 8.22 -34.77
C PHE A 375 1.38 8.38 -33.44
#